data_AF-A0A6S7LL28-F1
#
_entry.id   AF-A0A6S7LL28-F1
#
_cell.length_a   1.000
_cell.length_b   1.000
_cell.length_c   1.000
_cell.angle_alpha   90.00
_cell.angle_beta   90.00
_cell.angle_gamma   90.00
#
_symmetry.space_group_name_H-M   'P 1'
#
loop_
_entity.id
_entity.type
_entity.pdbx_description
1 polymer ?
#
loop_
_entity_poly.entity_id
_entity_poly.type
_entity_poly.pdbx_seq_one_letter_code
_entity_poly.pdbx_strand_id
1 'polypeptide(L)'
;MAKANLTFWLVFLPFVLYYDFTYAHVNFNFVLLQDYRKYIDTMLKVRPCSQDYNLLGLVKIFQDYSFWDSEMKIATNGANYLTSMWRFKDEKGRSLIENEEAIYTLAKTIAMSSDRIFGSAVCFDENKFQVKRQFCPYAFKNSRRNRVIIVRDLGRFNDYLTNSIWTTLEHRSFNISNFTWWRVGKTFPSKATQLKQSTAYFDTNFDNLATKKRINVSGNGKYFNITSNYIPINYGKWTSPYYDCVGGKTWMITYLVPFYDETDTFL
;
A
#
# COMPACT_ATOMS: atom_id res chain seq x y z
N MET A 1 -0.19 -39.25 -2.95
CA MET A 1 -0.80 -39.14 -1.60
C MET A 1 0.27 -38.69 -0.63
N ALA A 2 0.32 -37.39 -0.34
CA ALA A 2 1.32 -36.82 0.56
C ALA A 2 0.89 -37.03 2.01
N LYS A 3 1.77 -37.60 2.84
CA LYS A 3 1.59 -37.72 4.29
C LYS A 3 1.50 -36.30 4.87
N ALA A 4 0.29 -35.84 5.13
CA ALA A 4 0.05 -34.65 5.93
C ALA A 4 0.67 -34.88 7.32
N ASN A 5 1.53 -33.95 7.74
CA ASN A 5 2.27 -34.05 8.99
C ASN A 5 1.27 -34.02 10.15
N LEU A 6 1.20 -35.09 10.96
CA LEU A 6 0.21 -35.28 12.03
C LEU A 6 0.19 -34.11 13.04
N THR A 7 1.32 -33.41 13.17
CA THR A 7 1.51 -32.20 13.98
C THR A 7 0.76 -30.98 13.46
N PHE A 8 0.50 -30.88 12.14
CA PHE A 8 -0.28 -29.79 11.56
C PHE A 8 -1.71 -29.84 12.10
N TRP A 9 -2.34 -31.01 12.07
CA TRP A 9 -3.71 -31.19 12.56
C TRP A 9 -3.83 -31.00 14.07
N LEU A 10 -2.83 -31.40 14.86
CA LEU A 10 -2.85 -31.25 16.32
C LEU A 10 -2.77 -29.79 16.80
N VAL A 11 -2.29 -28.84 15.99
CA VAL A 11 -2.24 -27.41 16.34
C VAL A 11 -3.36 -26.63 15.64
N PHE A 12 -3.70 -27.00 14.40
CA PHE A 12 -4.66 -26.27 13.58
C PHE A 12 -6.13 -26.60 13.93
N LEU A 13 -6.47 -27.85 14.26
CA LEU A 13 -7.84 -28.22 14.66
C LEU A 13 -8.26 -27.55 15.98
N PRO A 14 -7.43 -27.51 17.04
CA PRO A 14 -7.77 -26.76 18.24
C PRO A 14 -7.88 -25.26 17.96
N PHE A 15 -7.04 -24.71 17.07
CA PHE A 15 -7.09 -23.29 16.71
C PHE A 15 -8.42 -22.93 16.02
N VAL A 16 -8.90 -23.74 15.07
CA VAL A 16 -10.18 -23.49 14.37
C VAL A 16 -11.38 -23.81 15.26
N LEU A 17 -11.38 -24.94 15.97
CA LEU A 17 -12.50 -25.34 16.83
C LEU A 17 -12.65 -24.46 18.08
N TYR A 18 -11.55 -23.93 18.62
CA TYR A 18 -11.61 -22.93 19.70
C TYR A 18 -12.15 -21.58 19.19
N TYR A 19 -11.79 -21.21 17.96
CA TYR A 19 -12.17 -19.92 17.37
C TYR A 19 -13.66 -19.86 16.98
N ASP A 20 -14.25 -20.96 16.52
CA ASP A 20 -15.68 -21.01 16.14
C ASP A 20 -16.63 -21.19 17.34
N PHE A 21 -16.18 -21.79 18.45
CA PHE A 21 -17.06 -22.10 19.59
C PHE A 21 -17.09 -21.01 20.69
N THR A 22 -16.20 -20.01 20.64
CA THR A 22 -16.03 -19.05 21.75
C THR A 22 -16.03 -17.59 21.32
N TYR A 23 -16.97 -17.18 20.47
CA TYR A 23 -17.19 -15.75 20.20
C TYR A 23 -18.16 -15.11 21.20
N ALA A 24 -17.73 -15.00 22.45
CA ALA A 24 -18.17 -13.97 23.38
C ALA A 24 -17.12 -13.85 24.50
N HIS A 25 -16.32 -12.79 24.49
CA HIS A 25 -15.36 -12.42 25.55
C HIS A 25 -14.14 -13.33 25.74
N VAL A 26 -13.07 -13.11 24.96
CA VAL A 26 -11.76 -13.72 25.24
C VAL A 26 -10.73 -12.65 25.57
N ASN A 27 -10.27 -12.66 26.82
CA ASN A 27 -8.99 -12.09 27.24
C ASN A 27 -7.88 -12.72 26.38
N PHE A 28 -7.25 -11.91 25.53
CA PHE A 28 -6.13 -12.35 24.68
C PHE A 28 -4.94 -12.81 25.54
N ASN A 29 -4.54 -14.08 25.40
CA ASN A 29 -3.37 -14.60 26.08
C ASN A 29 -2.08 -14.19 25.33
N PHE A 30 -1.37 -13.19 25.87
CA PHE A 30 -0.12 -12.65 25.31
C PHE A 30 0.96 -13.72 25.07
N VAL A 31 1.00 -14.77 25.88
CA VAL A 31 1.97 -15.88 25.76
C VAL A 31 1.75 -16.66 24.47
N LEU A 32 0.50 -16.97 24.13
CA LEU A 32 0.15 -17.71 22.91
C LEU A 32 0.59 -16.95 21.64
N LEU A 33 0.54 -15.62 21.68
CA LEU A 33 0.97 -14.77 20.56
C LEU A 33 2.48 -14.72 20.41
N GLN A 34 3.21 -14.65 21.53
CA GLN A 34 4.66 -14.73 21.53
C GLN A 34 5.13 -16.09 20.99
N ASP A 35 4.46 -17.17 21.40
CA ASP A 35 4.76 -18.52 20.91
C ASP A 35 4.44 -18.67 19.42
N TYR A 36 3.31 -18.13 18.97
CA TYR A 36 2.97 -18.15 17.55
C TYR A 36 3.96 -17.32 16.71
N ARG A 37 4.34 -16.11 17.17
CA ARG A 37 5.39 -15.32 16.53
C ARG A 37 6.71 -16.08 16.46
N LYS A 38 7.14 -16.69 17.57
CA LYS A 38 8.38 -17.47 17.65
C LYS A 38 8.35 -18.68 16.72
N TYR A 39 7.20 -19.36 16.61
CA TYR A 39 6.98 -20.44 15.67
C TYR A 39 7.15 -19.96 14.22
N ILE A 40 6.49 -18.87 13.84
CA ILE A 40 6.61 -18.33 12.49
C ILE A 40 8.05 -17.87 12.20
N ASP A 41 8.72 -17.19 13.14
CA ASP A 41 10.13 -16.79 13.00
C ASP A 41 11.04 -18.01 12.79
N THR A 42 10.72 -19.13 13.44
CA THR A 42 11.44 -20.41 13.24
C THR A 42 11.17 -20.98 11.85
N MET A 43 9.91 -20.98 11.41
CA MET A 43 9.54 -21.46 10.07
C MET A 43 10.16 -20.60 8.97
N LEU A 44 10.23 -19.28 9.15
CA LEU A 44 10.88 -18.33 8.24
C LEU A 44 12.40 -18.56 8.13
N LYS A 45 13.06 -19.03 9.18
CA LYS A 45 14.48 -19.42 9.12
C LYS A 45 14.71 -20.66 8.26
N VAL A 46 13.78 -21.61 8.29
CA VAL A 46 13.93 -22.91 7.59
C VAL A 46 13.40 -22.85 6.16
N ARG A 47 12.27 -22.17 5.94
CA ARG A 47 11.60 -22.04 4.64
C ARG A 47 11.04 -20.63 4.46
N PRO A 48 11.92 -19.63 4.25
CA PRO A 48 11.46 -18.26 4.02
C PRO A 48 10.51 -18.24 2.84
N CYS A 49 9.34 -17.63 3.03
CA CYS A 49 8.40 -17.34 1.94
C CYS A 49 7.79 -18.56 1.25
N SER A 50 7.75 -19.71 1.94
CA SER A 50 7.12 -20.93 1.41
C SER A 50 5.60 -20.99 1.64
N GLN A 51 5.05 -20.11 2.47
CA GLN A 51 3.63 -20.01 2.83
C GLN A 51 3.27 -18.56 3.19
N ASP A 52 1.98 -18.22 3.13
CA ASP A 52 1.44 -16.95 3.64
C ASP A 52 1.47 -16.96 5.17
N TYR A 53 2.44 -16.23 5.74
CA TYR A 53 2.54 -16.06 7.17
C TYR A 53 1.86 -14.76 7.58
N ASN A 54 0.55 -14.85 7.80
CA ASN A 54 -0.25 -13.79 8.39
C ASN A 54 -0.61 -14.17 9.83
N LEU A 55 -0.50 -13.21 10.74
CA LEU A 55 -0.96 -13.40 12.11
C LEU A 55 -2.47 -13.12 12.19
N LEU A 56 -3.26 -13.99 11.53
CA LEU A 56 -4.72 -13.91 11.51
C LEU A 56 -5.25 -13.80 12.96
N GLY A 57 -6.04 -12.77 13.24
CA GLY A 57 -6.58 -12.47 14.58
C GLY A 57 -5.88 -11.34 15.35
N LEU A 58 -4.65 -10.93 14.97
CA LEU A 58 -3.94 -9.81 15.62
C LEU A 58 -4.50 -8.42 15.28
N VAL A 59 -5.37 -8.31 14.28
CA VAL A 59 -6.06 -7.05 13.93
C VAL A 59 -6.83 -6.48 15.11
N LYS A 60 -7.31 -7.34 16.03
CA LYS A 60 -8.03 -6.91 17.24
C LYS A 60 -7.12 -6.45 18.38
N ILE A 61 -5.85 -6.80 18.38
CA ILE A 61 -4.91 -6.44 19.46
C ILE A 61 -4.28 -5.07 19.19
N PHE A 62 -3.97 -4.80 17.93
CA PHE A 62 -3.52 -3.49 17.48
C PHE A 62 -4.73 -2.76 16.90
N GLN A 63 -5.60 -2.21 17.74
CA GLN A 63 -6.67 -1.31 17.27
C GLN A 63 -6.32 0.16 17.51
N ASP A 64 -5.36 0.43 18.38
CA ASP A 64 -4.82 1.77 18.54
C ASP A 64 -3.63 1.97 17.58
N TYR A 65 -3.95 2.51 16.40
CA TYR A 65 -2.95 2.94 15.42
C TYR A 65 -2.58 4.42 15.55
N SER A 66 -3.06 5.13 16.59
CA SER A 66 -2.81 6.57 16.75
C SER A 66 -1.31 6.90 16.83
N PHE A 67 -0.51 5.96 17.30
CA PHE A 67 0.95 6.03 17.27
C PHE A 67 1.52 6.31 15.86
N TRP A 68 0.81 5.90 14.81
CA TRP A 68 1.19 6.02 13.39
C TRP A 68 0.46 7.15 12.67
N ASP A 69 -0.24 8.05 13.38
CA ASP A 69 -1.05 9.12 12.77
C ASP A 69 -0.27 10.00 11.80
N SER A 70 1.01 10.26 12.09
CA SER A 70 1.87 11.08 11.21
C SER A 70 2.17 10.35 9.91
N GLU A 71 2.55 9.08 9.98
CA GLU A 71 2.82 8.22 8.83
C GLU A 71 1.55 7.97 7.99
N MET A 72 0.39 7.81 8.64
CA MET A 72 -0.90 7.71 7.97
C MET A 72 -1.20 8.97 7.16
N LYS A 73 -1.02 10.16 7.75
CA LYS A 73 -1.21 11.45 7.05
C LYS A 73 -0.30 11.57 5.83
N ILE A 74 0.95 11.13 5.91
CA ILE A 74 1.87 11.14 4.79
C ILE A 74 1.35 10.26 3.63
N ALA A 75 0.93 9.03 3.92
CA ALA A 75 0.38 8.13 2.92
C ALA A 75 -0.93 8.68 2.31
N THR A 76 -1.82 9.22 3.14
CA THR A 76 -3.08 9.85 2.69
C THR A 76 -2.81 11.07 1.81
N ASN A 77 -1.84 11.91 2.17
CA ASN A 77 -1.45 13.06 1.36
C ASN A 77 -0.84 12.64 0.03
N GLY A 78 -0.05 11.57 0.00
CA GLY A 78 0.44 10.98 -1.25
C GLY A 78 -0.69 10.50 -2.16
N ALA A 79 -1.68 9.80 -1.61
CA ALA A 79 -2.85 9.34 -2.35
C ALA A 79 -3.73 10.51 -2.86
N ASN A 80 -3.90 11.56 -2.04
CA ASN A 80 -4.60 12.78 -2.43
C ASN A 80 -3.86 13.53 -3.54
N TYR A 81 -2.53 13.64 -3.42
CA TYR A 81 -1.69 14.22 -4.46
C TYR A 81 -1.85 13.45 -5.79
N LEU A 82 -1.79 12.12 -5.76
CA LEU A 82 -2.04 11.30 -6.95
C LEU A 82 -3.44 11.53 -7.52
N THR A 83 -4.48 11.48 -6.70
CA THR A 83 -5.89 11.66 -7.12
C THR A 83 -6.13 13.05 -7.74
N SER A 84 -5.52 14.09 -7.18
CA SER A 84 -5.60 15.44 -7.75
C SER A 84 -4.79 15.57 -9.04
N MET A 85 -3.53 15.11 -9.03
CA MET A 85 -2.64 15.21 -10.18
C MET A 85 -3.09 14.34 -11.36
N TRP A 86 -3.79 13.24 -11.11
CA TRP A 86 -4.26 12.34 -12.17
C TRP A 86 -5.20 13.05 -13.16
N ARG A 87 -5.96 14.03 -12.66
CA ARG A 87 -6.96 14.81 -13.40
C ARG A 87 -6.34 15.83 -14.35
N PHE A 88 -5.12 16.27 -14.09
CA PHE A 88 -4.43 17.19 -14.99
C PHE A 88 -3.85 16.40 -16.16
N LYS A 89 -4.28 16.75 -17.36
CA LYS A 89 -3.89 16.06 -18.59
C LYS A 89 -2.91 16.92 -19.41
N ASP A 90 -2.01 16.26 -20.13
CA ASP A 90 -1.19 16.88 -21.17
C ASP A 90 -2.01 17.17 -22.44
N GLU A 91 -1.40 17.81 -23.44
CA GLU A 91 -2.04 18.11 -24.73
C GLU A 91 -2.55 16.86 -25.48
N LYS A 92 -2.07 15.66 -25.11
CA LYS A 92 -2.46 14.37 -25.67
C LYS A 92 -3.50 13.64 -24.83
N GLY A 93 -4.02 14.28 -23.77
CA GLY A 93 -5.03 13.70 -22.88
C GLY A 93 -4.51 12.72 -21.85
N ARG A 94 -3.18 12.54 -21.70
CA ARG A 94 -2.57 11.64 -20.71
C ARG A 94 -2.37 12.37 -19.39
N SER A 95 -2.46 11.67 -18.27
CA SER A 95 -2.24 12.34 -16.99
C SER A 95 -0.78 12.80 -16.85
N LEU A 96 -0.57 14.01 -16.30
CA LEU A 96 0.76 14.53 -16.00
C LEU A 96 1.56 13.64 -15.05
N ILE A 97 0.87 12.87 -14.19
CA ILE A 97 1.50 11.98 -13.21
C ILE A 97 1.58 10.52 -13.70
N GLU A 98 1.09 10.22 -14.91
CA GLU A 98 1.25 8.92 -15.58
C GLU A 98 2.67 8.76 -16.16
N ASN A 99 3.68 8.95 -15.30
CA ASN A 99 5.11 8.89 -15.61
C ASN A 99 5.81 7.96 -14.61
N GLU A 100 6.56 6.97 -15.11
CA GLU A 100 7.18 5.95 -14.25
C GLU A 100 8.14 6.56 -13.24
N GLU A 101 9.02 7.47 -13.66
CA GLU A 101 10.01 8.11 -12.81
C GLU A 101 9.36 8.90 -11.68
N ALA A 102 8.23 9.58 -11.95
CA ALA A 102 7.46 10.31 -10.97
C ALA A 102 6.86 9.37 -9.92
N ILE A 103 6.29 8.23 -10.33
CA ILE A 103 5.73 7.24 -9.39
C ILE A 103 6.83 6.57 -8.56
N TYR A 104 7.95 6.15 -9.18
CA TYR A 104 9.10 5.62 -8.44
C TYR A 104 9.65 6.63 -7.43
N THR A 105 9.74 7.90 -7.82
CA THR A 105 10.21 8.98 -6.95
C THR A 105 9.23 9.25 -5.82
N LEU A 106 7.92 9.18 -6.06
CA LEU A 106 6.91 9.32 -5.03
C LEU A 106 7.02 8.21 -3.98
N ALA A 107 7.06 6.93 -4.40
CA ALA A 107 7.23 5.80 -3.50
C ALA A 107 8.51 5.93 -2.66
N LYS A 108 9.64 6.30 -3.30
CA LYS A 108 10.91 6.57 -2.62
C LYS A 108 10.79 7.69 -1.60
N THR A 109 10.17 8.80 -1.97
CA THR A 109 10.05 9.98 -1.11
C THR A 109 9.20 9.68 0.13
N ILE A 110 8.09 8.97 -0.04
CA ILE A 110 7.27 8.53 1.10
C ILE A 110 8.08 7.59 2.01
N ALA A 111 8.81 6.61 1.46
CA ALA A 111 9.66 5.72 2.26
C ALA A 111 10.77 6.46 3.04
N MET A 112 11.21 7.62 2.56
CA MET A 112 12.23 8.47 3.20
C MET A 112 11.66 9.51 4.17
N SER A 113 10.35 9.76 4.13
CA SER A 113 9.72 10.88 4.85
C SER A 113 9.67 10.72 6.38
N SER A 114 9.80 9.49 6.88
CA SER A 114 9.85 9.18 8.31
C SER A 114 10.79 8.01 8.55
N ASP A 115 11.56 8.06 9.64
CA ASP A 115 12.40 6.95 10.08
C ASP A 115 11.57 5.71 10.45
N ARG A 116 10.30 5.90 10.82
CA ARG A 116 9.41 4.80 11.20
C ARG A 116 8.80 4.07 10.00
N ILE A 117 8.76 4.69 8.82
CA ILE A 117 8.30 4.03 7.60
C ILE A 117 9.38 3.07 7.10
N PHE A 118 9.11 1.78 7.12
CA PHE A 118 10.05 0.79 6.58
C PHE A 118 10.16 0.87 5.04
N GLY A 119 9.01 1.02 4.38
CA GLY A 119 8.90 1.16 2.94
C GLY A 119 7.54 1.70 2.52
N SER A 120 7.43 2.08 1.25
CA SER A 120 6.22 2.61 0.64
C SER A 120 6.07 2.07 -0.77
N ALA A 121 4.84 1.74 -1.13
CA ALA A 121 4.47 1.24 -2.44
C ALA A 121 3.35 2.11 -3.04
N VAL A 122 3.42 2.32 -4.36
CA VAL A 122 2.33 2.88 -5.15
C VAL A 122 1.99 1.83 -6.20
N CYS A 123 0.81 1.21 -6.09
CA CYS A 123 0.46 0.04 -6.89
C CYS A 123 -0.85 0.27 -7.60
N PHE A 124 -0.85 -0.10 -8.88
CA PHE A 124 -1.97 0.08 -9.78
C PHE A 124 -2.73 -1.24 -9.98
N ASP A 125 -4.02 -1.12 -10.21
CA ASP A 125 -4.88 -2.21 -10.62
C ASP A 125 -4.58 -2.65 -12.06
N GLU A 126 -5.16 -3.76 -12.47
CA GLU A 126 -4.87 -4.36 -13.77
C GLU A 126 -5.11 -3.39 -14.92
N ASN A 127 -4.08 -3.18 -15.73
CA ASN A 127 -4.11 -2.27 -16.89
C ASN A 127 -4.49 -0.82 -16.55
N LYS A 128 -4.17 -0.33 -15.34
CA LYS A 128 -4.44 1.05 -14.91
C LYS A 128 -3.26 2.01 -15.04
N PHE A 129 -2.11 1.53 -15.50
CA PHE A 129 -0.94 2.37 -15.73
C PHE A 129 -0.35 2.12 -17.11
N GLN A 130 -0.53 3.08 -18.02
CA GLN A 130 -0.06 3.00 -19.40
C GLN A 130 -0.49 1.67 -20.07
N VAL A 131 0.42 1.01 -20.78
CA VAL A 131 0.19 -0.29 -21.44
C VAL A 131 0.59 -1.49 -20.55
N LYS A 132 0.92 -1.25 -19.28
CA LYS A 132 1.41 -2.32 -18.39
C LYS A 132 0.23 -3.05 -17.77
N ARG A 133 0.30 -4.39 -17.78
CA ARG A 133 -0.65 -5.22 -17.03
C ARG A 133 -0.58 -4.95 -15.53
N GLN A 134 0.64 -4.80 -15.02
CA GLN A 134 0.93 -4.61 -13.60
C GLN A 134 2.01 -3.53 -13.45
N PHE A 135 1.85 -2.67 -12.47
CA PHE A 135 2.83 -1.67 -12.11
C PHE A 135 2.70 -1.34 -10.63
N CYS A 136 3.75 -1.62 -9.87
CA CYS A 136 3.75 -1.40 -8.42
C CYS A 136 5.16 -1.06 -7.93
N PRO A 137 5.62 0.19 -8.15
CA PRO A 137 6.81 0.73 -7.51
C PRO A 137 6.77 0.57 -5.99
N TYR A 138 7.75 -0.17 -5.46
CA TYR A 138 7.99 -0.36 -4.04
C TYR A 138 9.39 0.11 -3.66
N ALA A 139 9.44 1.07 -2.75
CA ALA A 139 10.67 1.59 -2.17
C ALA A 139 10.78 1.15 -0.70
N PHE A 140 11.92 0.62 -0.28
CA PHE A 140 12.11 0.15 1.09
C PHE A 140 13.55 0.34 1.57
N LYS A 141 13.69 0.49 2.89
CA LYS A 141 14.97 0.64 3.58
C LYS A 141 15.72 -0.68 3.59
N ASN A 142 17.00 -0.64 3.24
CA ASN A 142 17.86 -1.81 3.32
C ASN A 142 18.31 -2.04 4.77
N SER A 143 17.77 -3.07 5.42
CA SER A 143 18.12 -3.42 6.80
C SER A 143 19.61 -3.74 7.02
N ARG A 144 20.38 -4.04 5.95
CA ARG A 144 21.82 -4.35 6.01
C ARG A 144 22.73 -3.15 5.75
N ARG A 145 22.21 -2.08 5.16
CA ARG A 145 22.98 -0.88 4.79
C ARG A 145 22.20 0.36 5.21
N ASN A 146 22.68 1.03 6.25
CA ASN A 146 22.05 2.24 6.76
C ASN A 146 21.90 3.28 5.63
N ARG A 147 20.74 3.95 5.58
CA ARG A 147 20.40 5.01 4.60
C ARG A 147 20.37 4.60 3.12
N VAL A 148 20.37 3.31 2.79
CA VAL A 148 20.16 2.85 1.41
C VAL A 148 18.69 2.52 1.20
N ILE A 149 18.05 3.20 0.24
CA ILE A 149 16.70 2.87 -0.24
C ILE A 149 16.83 2.04 -1.51
N ILE A 150 16.15 0.89 -1.53
CA ILE A 150 16.01 0.04 -2.72
C ILE A 150 14.64 0.33 -3.30
N VAL A 151 14.58 0.57 -4.61
CA VAL A 151 13.33 0.77 -5.35
C VAL A 151 13.21 -0.31 -6.42
N ARG A 152 12.04 -0.97 -6.50
CA ARG A 152 11.75 -2.03 -7.48
C ARG A 152 10.29 -1.99 -7.88
N ASP A 153 9.97 -2.43 -9.09
CA ASP A 153 8.58 -2.71 -9.48
C ASP A 153 8.20 -4.14 -9.10
N LEU A 154 7.20 -4.29 -8.23
CA LEU A 154 6.72 -5.59 -7.79
C LEU A 154 6.07 -6.37 -8.94
N GLY A 155 5.42 -5.68 -9.88
CA GLY A 155 4.78 -6.29 -11.05
C GLY A 155 5.76 -6.94 -12.02
N ARG A 156 7.06 -6.59 -11.95
CA ARG A 156 8.11 -7.24 -12.75
C ARG A 156 8.49 -8.62 -12.23
N PHE A 157 8.49 -8.81 -10.91
CA PHE A 157 9.04 -10.00 -10.27
C PHE A 157 7.98 -10.99 -9.83
N ASN A 158 6.76 -10.51 -9.57
CA ASN A 158 5.70 -11.31 -9.00
C ASN A 158 4.36 -10.83 -9.55
N ASP A 159 3.48 -11.78 -9.85
CA ASP A 159 2.10 -11.46 -10.17
C ASP A 159 1.36 -11.11 -8.88
N TYR A 160 1.17 -9.82 -8.61
CA TYR A 160 0.45 -9.36 -7.42
C TYR A 160 -1.06 -9.26 -7.60
N LEU A 161 -1.55 -9.39 -8.84
CA LEU A 161 -2.97 -9.35 -9.13
C LEU A 161 -3.65 -10.69 -8.89
N THR A 162 -2.93 -11.81 -9.04
CA THR A 162 -3.50 -13.14 -8.84
C THR A 162 -3.28 -13.66 -7.41
N ASN A 163 -4.23 -14.48 -6.94
CA ASN A 163 -4.19 -15.09 -5.60
C ASN A 163 -3.16 -16.24 -5.49
N SER A 164 -2.40 -16.52 -6.55
CA SER A 164 -1.42 -17.62 -6.58
C SER A 164 -0.21 -17.24 -7.43
N ILE A 165 0.91 -16.91 -6.80
CA ILE A 165 2.18 -16.92 -7.52
C ILE A 165 2.69 -18.37 -7.56
N TRP A 166 2.95 -18.87 -8.77
CA TRP A 166 3.82 -20.03 -8.99
C TRP A 166 5.22 -19.52 -9.34
N THR A 167 6.10 -19.29 -8.37
CA THR A 167 7.51 -18.98 -8.71
C THR A 167 8.30 -20.27 -8.85
N THR A 168 8.94 -20.46 -10.00
CA THR A 168 10.02 -21.43 -10.20
C THR A 168 11.34 -20.85 -9.67
N LEU A 169 11.51 -20.84 -8.35
CA LEU A 169 12.86 -20.87 -7.78
C LEU A 169 13.29 -22.34 -7.78
N GLU A 170 14.34 -22.65 -8.54
CA GLU A 170 14.99 -23.95 -8.71
C GLU A 170 14.36 -25.12 -7.93
N HIS A 171 13.55 -25.90 -8.66
CA HIS A 171 13.10 -27.26 -8.33
C HIS A 171 12.02 -27.48 -7.27
N ARG A 172 11.25 -26.47 -6.81
CA ARG A 172 9.99 -26.75 -6.09
C ARG A 172 8.89 -25.73 -6.38
N SER A 173 7.79 -26.19 -7.00
CA SER A 173 6.55 -25.42 -7.17
C SER A 173 5.93 -25.14 -5.81
N PHE A 174 5.91 -23.89 -5.38
CA PHE A 174 5.21 -23.44 -4.17
C PHE A 174 4.12 -22.46 -4.54
N ASN A 175 2.95 -22.62 -3.90
CA ASN A 175 1.86 -21.66 -3.95
C ASN A 175 2.22 -20.53 -2.96
N ILE A 176 2.88 -19.47 -3.46
CA ILE A 176 3.08 -18.25 -2.66
C ILE A 176 1.75 -17.51 -2.73
N SER A 177 0.85 -17.88 -1.82
CA SER A 177 -0.45 -17.25 -1.71
C SER A 177 -0.29 -15.86 -1.09
N ASN A 178 -0.84 -14.87 -1.81
CA ASN A 178 -1.35 -13.57 -1.37
C ASN A 178 -0.38 -12.48 -0.92
N PHE A 179 -0.31 -11.42 -1.74
CA PHE A 179 0.01 -10.08 -1.28
C PHE A 179 -1.09 -9.57 -0.33
N THR A 180 -0.90 -9.77 0.97
CA THR A 180 -1.87 -9.37 2.02
C THR A 180 -2.35 -7.94 1.85
N TRP A 181 -1.42 -7.02 1.57
CA TRP A 181 -1.74 -5.61 1.31
C TRP A 181 -2.63 -5.43 0.07
N TRP A 182 -2.37 -6.14 -1.03
CA TRP A 182 -3.17 -5.98 -2.25
C TRP A 182 -4.60 -6.45 -2.07
N ARG A 183 -4.80 -7.60 -1.39
CA ARG A 183 -6.14 -8.09 -1.06
C ARG A 183 -6.94 -7.07 -0.24
N VAL A 184 -6.30 -6.43 0.74
CA VAL A 184 -6.95 -5.36 1.51
C VAL A 184 -7.25 -4.15 0.62
N GLY A 185 -6.30 -3.77 -0.25
CA GLY A 185 -6.48 -2.68 -1.23
C GLY A 185 -7.67 -2.90 -2.17
N LYS A 186 -7.83 -4.11 -2.71
CA LYS A 186 -8.95 -4.47 -3.60
C LYS A 186 -10.33 -4.41 -2.94
N THR A 187 -10.40 -4.23 -1.61
CA THR A 187 -11.67 -3.98 -0.91
C THR A 187 -12.09 -2.51 -0.94
N PHE A 188 -11.29 -1.59 -1.49
CA PHE A 188 -11.73 -0.23 -1.74
C PHE A 188 -12.74 -0.21 -2.91
N PRO A 189 -13.90 0.45 -2.75
CA PRO A 189 -14.88 0.53 -3.81
C PRO A 189 -14.40 1.39 -4.98
N SER A 190 -14.69 0.93 -6.20
CA SER A 190 -14.71 1.76 -7.41
C SER A 190 -15.95 2.65 -7.37
N LYS A 191 -15.83 3.93 -7.77
CA LYS A 191 -16.81 5.00 -7.52
C LYS A 191 -16.87 5.34 -6.04
N ALA A 192 -16.01 6.26 -5.68
CA ALA A 192 -15.69 6.54 -4.30
C ALA A 192 -16.77 7.41 -3.64
N THR A 193 -17.88 6.78 -3.27
CA THR A 193 -19.00 7.35 -2.50
C THR A 193 -18.58 7.97 -1.17
N GLN A 194 -17.34 7.75 -0.73
CA GLN A 194 -16.75 8.29 0.49
C GLN A 194 -15.72 9.40 0.25
N LEU A 195 -15.49 9.83 -1.00
CA LEU A 195 -14.67 11.02 -1.26
C LEU A 195 -15.37 12.25 -0.70
N LYS A 196 -14.57 13.14 -0.14
CA LYS A 196 -15.01 14.47 0.26
C LYS A 196 -14.59 15.48 -0.79
N GLN A 197 -15.30 16.58 -0.88
CA GLN A 197 -14.96 17.68 -1.76
C GLN A 197 -14.35 18.83 -0.97
N SER A 198 -13.37 19.48 -1.59
CA SER A 198 -12.82 20.74 -1.10
C SER A 198 -12.54 21.66 -2.27
N THR A 199 -12.77 22.95 -2.07
CA THR A 199 -12.44 24.01 -3.03
C THR A 199 -11.23 24.76 -2.51
N ALA A 200 -10.14 24.73 -3.27
CA ALA A 200 -8.95 25.53 -3.01
C ALA A 200 -8.97 26.79 -3.90
N TYR A 201 -8.61 27.93 -3.31
CA TYR A 201 -8.42 29.18 -4.02
C TYR A 201 -6.92 29.40 -4.22
N PHE A 202 -6.49 29.51 -5.48
CA PHE A 202 -5.10 29.72 -5.84
C PHE A 202 -4.90 31.17 -6.20
N ASP A 203 -4.04 31.83 -5.43
CA ASP A 203 -3.46 33.10 -5.79
C ASP A 203 -2.17 32.81 -6.57
N THR A 204 -2.15 33.18 -7.85
CA THR A 204 -1.04 32.86 -8.74
C THR A 204 -0.55 34.09 -9.46
N ASN A 205 0.76 34.14 -9.64
CA ASN A 205 1.42 35.20 -10.38
C ASN A 205 1.45 34.89 -11.89
N PHE A 206 0.32 34.41 -12.45
CA PHE A 206 0.23 34.10 -13.88
C PHE A 206 0.51 35.34 -14.75
N ASP A 207 0.30 36.54 -14.20
CA ASP A 207 0.57 37.81 -14.84
C ASP A 207 2.06 38.01 -15.18
N ASN A 208 2.98 37.29 -14.52
CA ASN A 208 4.43 37.32 -14.80
C ASN A 208 4.90 36.30 -15.86
N LEU A 209 4.01 35.45 -16.38
CA LEU A 209 4.34 34.43 -17.40
C LEU A 209 3.99 34.88 -18.83
N ALA A 210 3.34 36.03 -18.99
CA ALA A 210 3.13 36.64 -20.30
C ALA A 210 4.40 37.38 -20.74
N THR A 211 5.16 36.74 -21.63
CA THR A 211 5.98 37.35 -22.70
C THR A 211 6.30 38.84 -22.56
N LYS A 212 7.59 39.19 -22.41
CA LYS A 212 8.35 40.39 -22.85
C LYS A 212 7.64 41.52 -23.66
N LYS A 213 6.44 41.94 -23.27
CA LYS A 213 5.66 43.03 -23.85
C LYS A 213 4.76 43.54 -22.74
N ARG A 214 5.03 44.77 -22.33
CA ARG A 214 4.32 45.57 -21.31
C ARG A 214 2.80 45.28 -21.33
N ILE A 215 2.34 44.41 -20.45
CA ILE A 215 0.93 44.34 -20.06
C ILE A 215 0.85 45.09 -18.74
N ASN A 216 -0.02 46.10 -18.69
CA ASN A 216 -0.35 46.79 -17.45
C ASN A 216 -0.89 45.75 -16.47
N VAL A 217 -0.05 45.34 -15.52
CA VAL A 217 -0.42 44.43 -14.44
C VAL A 217 -1.46 45.16 -13.59
N SER A 218 -2.73 44.80 -13.78
CA SER A 218 -3.79 45.14 -12.84
C SER A 218 -3.43 44.48 -11.51
N GLY A 219 -3.22 45.26 -10.46
CA GLY A 219 -2.79 44.81 -9.13
C GLY A 219 -3.76 43.88 -8.38
N ASN A 220 -4.80 43.39 -9.04
CA ASN A 220 -5.70 42.38 -8.52
C ASN A 220 -5.31 41.04 -9.14
N GLY A 221 -4.49 40.26 -8.42
CA GLY A 221 -4.10 38.91 -8.84
C GLY A 221 -5.32 38.08 -9.25
N LYS A 222 -5.22 37.38 -10.38
CA LYS A 222 -6.31 36.55 -10.88
C LYS A 222 -6.39 35.26 -10.06
N TYR A 223 -7.28 35.26 -9.06
CA TYR A 223 -7.62 34.04 -8.34
C TYR A 223 -8.33 33.06 -9.28
N PHE A 224 -7.92 31.79 -9.25
CA PHE A 224 -8.74 30.70 -9.76
C PHE A 224 -9.00 29.70 -8.64
N ASN A 225 -10.15 29.06 -8.68
CA ASN A 225 -10.50 28.03 -7.72
C ASN A 225 -10.56 26.67 -8.40
N ILE A 226 -10.18 25.62 -7.66
CA ILE A 226 -10.34 24.24 -8.09
C ILE A 226 -11.07 23.51 -6.99
N THR A 227 -12.22 22.92 -7.35
CA THR A 227 -12.90 21.94 -6.51
C THR A 227 -12.39 20.55 -6.88
N SER A 228 -11.89 19.81 -5.90
CA SER A 228 -11.37 18.45 -6.10
C SER A 228 -11.92 17.49 -5.06
N ASN A 229 -12.12 16.25 -5.48
CA ASN A 229 -12.39 15.15 -4.58
C ASN A 229 -11.09 14.76 -3.86
N TYR A 230 -11.17 14.43 -2.57
CA TYR A 230 -10.05 13.94 -1.77
C TYR A 230 -10.48 12.80 -0.85
N ILE A 231 -9.51 11.96 -0.52
CA ILE A 231 -9.61 10.84 0.41
C ILE A 231 -9.38 11.35 1.85
N PRO A 232 -10.35 11.21 2.76
CA PRO A 232 -10.12 11.49 4.17
C PRO A 232 -9.29 10.38 4.83
N ILE A 233 -8.50 10.72 5.84
CA ILE A 233 -7.59 9.77 6.51
C ILE A 233 -8.29 8.55 7.11
N ASN A 234 -9.51 8.69 7.60
CA ASN A 234 -10.28 7.57 8.17
C ASN A 234 -10.76 6.57 7.12
N TYR A 235 -10.56 6.85 5.82
CA TYR A 235 -10.88 5.92 4.74
C TYR A 235 -9.81 4.84 4.54
N GLY A 236 -8.56 5.11 4.93
CA GLY A 236 -7.49 4.14 4.78
C GLY A 236 -7.68 2.91 5.67
N LYS A 237 -7.06 1.80 5.28
CA LYS A 237 -7.20 0.49 5.94
C LYS A 237 -5.84 -0.08 6.33
N TRP A 238 -5.77 -0.70 7.49
CA TRP A 238 -4.59 -1.44 7.93
C TRP A 238 -4.69 -2.91 7.53
N THR A 239 -3.56 -3.52 7.17
CA THR A 239 -3.43 -4.98 7.09
C THR A 239 -3.30 -5.59 8.49
N SER A 240 -3.63 -6.87 8.61
CA SER A 240 -3.04 -7.71 9.66
C SER A 240 -1.51 -7.70 9.55
N PRO A 241 -0.76 -7.94 10.64
CA PRO A 241 0.67 -8.18 10.55
C PRO A 241 1.00 -9.34 9.62
N TYR A 242 1.94 -9.11 8.71
CA TYR A 242 2.41 -10.10 7.73
C TYR A 242 3.92 -10.02 7.54
N TYR A 243 4.52 -11.11 7.07
CA TYR A 243 5.93 -11.11 6.72
C TYR A 243 6.12 -10.77 5.23
N ASP A 244 6.82 -9.66 4.94
CA ASP A 244 7.09 -9.26 3.56
C ASP A 244 8.21 -10.07 2.95
N CYS A 245 7.82 -10.93 2.02
CA CYS A 245 8.71 -11.82 1.30
C CYS A 245 9.37 -11.22 0.06
N VAL A 246 8.83 -10.11 -0.42
CA VAL A 246 9.13 -9.62 -1.76
C VAL A 246 10.15 -8.48 -1.73
N GLY A 247 10.11 -7.62 -0.72
CA GLY A 247 11.17 -6.62 -0.53
C GLY A 247 12.00 -6.83 0.72
N GLY A 248 11.48 -6.38 1.85
CA GLY A 248 12.23 -6.14 3.08
C GLY A 248 12.66 -7.36 3.86
N LYS A 249 12.02 -8.52 3.64
CA LYS A 249 12.24 -9.74 4.45
C LYS A 249 12.10 -9.45 5.94
N THR A 250 11.00 -8.80 6.30
CA THR A 250 10.70 -8.38 7.67
C THR A 250 9.20 -8.44 7.94
N TRP A 251 8.84 -8.56 9.21
CA TRP A 251 7.46 -8.36 9.66
C TRP A 251 7.05 -6.91 9.50
N MET A 252 5.82 -6.70 9.02
CA MET A 252 5.23 -5.38 8.88
C MET A 252 3.72 -5.40 9.04
N ILE A 253 3.19 -4.22 9.33
CA ILE A 253 1.80 -3.83 9.09
C ILE A 253 1.83 -2.74 8.02
N THR A 254 0.80 -2.70 7.18
CA THR A 254 0.73 -1.74 6.08
C THR A 254 -0.57 -0.97 6.17
N TYR A 255 -0.45 0.35 6.16
CA TYR A 255 -1.58 1.25 5.97
C TYR A 255 -1.77 1.51 4.49
N LEU A 256 -2.97 1.26 3.99
CA LEU A 256 -3.35 1.43 2.58
C LEU A 256 -4.33 2.58 2.44
N VAL A 257 -4.12 3.39 1.41
CA VAL A 257 -5.04 4.45 0.99
C VAL A 257 -5.20 4.34 -0.52
N PRO A 258 -6.43 4.29 -1.05
CA PRO A 258 -6.65 4.25 -2.49
C PRO A 258 -6.42 5.64 -3.11
N PHE A 259 -6.12 5.65 -4.40
CA PHE A 259 -6.14 6.85 -5.22
C PHE A 259 -6.96 6.57 -6.48
N TYR A 260 -7.47 7.64 -7.09
CA TYR A 260 -8.51 7.53 -8.13
C TYR A 260 -8.16 8.36 -9.36
N ASP A 261 -8.71 7.95 -10.50
CA ASP A 261 -8.65 8.72 -11.74
C ASP A 261 -9.69 9.86 -11.76
N GLU A 262 -9.79 10.53 -12.91
CA GLU A 262 -10.75 11.61 -13.15
C GLU A 262 -12.22 11.16 -13.12
N THR A 263 -12.49 9.85 -13.25
CA THR A 263 -13.83 9.26 -13.17
C THR A 263 -14.15 8.69 -11.79
N ASP A 264 -13.30 8.96 -10.80
CA ASP A 264 -13.35 8.37 -9.46
C ASP A 264 -13.29 6.81 -9.48
N THR A 265 -12.61 6.26 -10.50
CA THR A 265 -12.32 4.82 -10.61
C THR A 265 -11.00 4.53 -9.89
N PHE A 266 -10.99 3.44 -9.13
CA PHE A 266 -9.81 2.96 -8.41
C PHE A 266 -8.69 2.66 -9.42
N LEU A 267 -7.50 3.22 -9.16
CA LEU A 267 -6.32 3.08 -9.99
C LEU A 267 -5.37 2.01 -9.49
#